data_AF-A0A3N0BGD7-F1
#
_entry.id   AF-A0A3N0BGD7-F1
#
_cell.length_a   1.000
_cell.length_b   1.000
_cell.length_c   1.000
_cell.angle_alpha   90.00
_cell.angle_beta   90.00
_cell.angle_gamma   90.00
#
_symmetry.space_group_name_H-M   'P 1'
#
loop_
_entity.id
_entity.type
_entity.pdbx_description
1 polymer ?
#
loop_
_entity_poly.entity_id
_entity_poly.type
_entity_poly.pdbx_seq_one_letter_code
_entity_poly.pdbx_strand_id
1 'polypeptide(L)'
;MANCWELRGCDEEMMSRCPHNIPGEPCPADCRFAACVRSTHEVCQDFNVLLNPERDYDAAIKEICRFCTHFLTHGPNMADRKEGCVARQGNPNRFLL
;
A
#
# COMPACT_ATOMS: atom_id res chain seq x y z
N MET A 1 15.96 -7.15 -10.40
CA MET A 1 15.14 -5.93 -10.58
C MET A 1 15.88 -4.81 -9.87
N ALA A 2 16.03 -3.63 -10.48
CA ALA A 2 16.63 -2.48 -9.79
C ALA A 2 15.74 -2.08 -8.61
N ASN A 3 16.35 -1.65 -7.50
CA ASN A 3 15.59 -1.20 -6.35
C ASN A 3 14.86 0.12 -6.69
N CYS A 4 13.73 0.38 -6.05
CA CYS A 4 12.96 1.60 -6.36
C CYS A 4 13.77 2.89 -6.12
N TRP A 5 14.64 2.92 -5.10
CA TRP A 5 15.48 4.08 -4.78
C TRP A 5 16.55 4.37 -5.82
N GLU A 6 17.07 3.36 -6.53
CA GLU A 6 18.03 3.53 -7.63
C GLU A 6 17.38 4.27 -8.80
N LEU A 7 16.12 3.95 -9.11
CA LEU A 7 15.36 4.59 -10.19
C LEU A 7 14.86 6.00 -9.83
N ARG A 8 14.63 6.24 -8.53
CA ARG A 8 14.08 7.51 -8.03
C ARG A 8 15.16 8.50 -7.58
N GLY A 9 16.41 8.04 -7.45
CA GLY A 9 17.54 8.86 -6.99
C GLY A 9 17.42 9.24 -5.52
N CYS A 10 16.95 8.32 -4.67
CA CYS A 10 16.89 8.58 -3.23
C CYS A 10 18.30 8.61 -2.62
N ASP A 11 18.54 9.53 -1.69
CA ASP A 11 19.78 9.59 -0.92
C ASP A 11 19.81 8.57 0.23
N GLU A 12 20.94 8.51 0.96
CA GLU A 12 21.13 7.58 2.08
C GLU A 12 20.12 7.77 3.21
N GLU A 13 19.70 9.01 3.49
CA GLU A 13 18.72 9.31 4.54
C GLU A 13 17.35 8.77 4.15
N MET A 14 16.91 9.06 2.93
CA MET A 14 15.65 8.57 2.38
C MET A 14 15.63 7.04 2.30
N MET A 15 16.74 6.39 1.92
CA MET A 15 16.86 4.93 1.89
C MET A 15 16.78 4.32 3.29
N SER A 16 17.42 4.93 4.28
CA SER A 16 17.46 4.42 5.66
C SER A 16 16.08 4.36 6.32
N ARG A 17 15.15 5.20 5.87
CA ARG A 17 13.79 5.33 6.41
C ARG A 17 12.72 4.65 5.58
N CYS A 18 13.06 4.12 4.40
CA CYS A 18 12.10 3.59 3.45
C CYS A 18 11.57 2.21 3.91
N PRO A 19 10.29 2.06 4.27
CA PRO A 19 9.73 0.78 4.71
C PRO A 19 9.74 -0.29 3.61
N HIS A 20 9.77 0.12 2.34
CA HIS A 20 9.94 -0.79 1.20
C HIS A 20 11.26 -1.59 1.21
N ASN A 21 12.23 -1.22 2.06
CA ASN A 21 13.41 -2.04 2.27
C ASN A 21 13.09 -3.34 3.05
N ILE A 22 11.91 -3.43 3.66
CA ILE A 22 11.40 -4.62 4.34
C ILE A 22 10.54 -5.42 3.36
N PRO A 23 10.83 -6.71 3.13
CA PRO A 23 10.03 -7.55 2.24
C PRO A 23 8.54 -7.56 2.61
N GLY A 24 7.70 -7.25 1.62
CA GLY A 24 6.24 -7.27 1.74
C GLY A 24 5.61 -5.96 2.23
N GLU A 25 6.38 -5.01 2.74
CA GLU A 25 5.86 -3.69 3.12
C GLU A 25 5.53 -2.84 1.88
N PRO A 26 4.43 -2.05 1.89
CA PRO A 26 4.00 -1.21 0.78
C PRO A 26 4.77 0.11 0.71
N CYS A 27 4.51 0.88 -0.34
CA CYS A 27 5.10 2.20 -0.52
C CYS A 27 4.56 3.15 0.52
N PRO A 28 5.41 3.78 1.35
CA PRO A 28 4.93 4.57 2.46
C PRO A 28 4.21 5.82 1.94
N ALA A 29 3.18 6.26 2.66
CA ALA A 29 2.38 7.40 2.23
C ALA A 29 3.17 8.72 2.16
N ASP A 30 4.24 8.84 2.94
CA ASP A 30 5.13 10.01 3.00
C ASP A 30 6.22 10.03 1.91
N CYS A 31 6.35 8.96 1.12
CA CYS A 31 7.30 8.95 0.02
C CYS A 31 6.91 10.03 -1.02
N ARG A 32 7.91 10.82 -1.43
CA ARG A 32 7.77 11.88 -2.45
C ARG A 32 7.13 11.41 -3.76
N PHE A 33 7.28 10.13 -4.08
CA PHE A 33 6.77 9.50 -5.30
C PHE A 33 5.53 8.62 -5.06
N ALA A 34 5.03 8.54 -3.82
CA ALA A 34 3.87 7.72 -3.48
C ALA A 34 2.56 8.34 -3.93
N ALA A 35 2.43 9.66 -3.98
CA ALA A 35 1.20 10.36 -4.37
C ALA A 35 0.54 9.75 -5.62
N CYS A 36 -0.78 9.54 -5.56
CA CYS A 36 -1.56 9.06 -6.70
C CYS A 36 -2.15 10.26 -7.42
N VAL A 37 -1.78 10.44 -8.68
CA VAL A 37 -2.24 11.56 -9.53
C VAL A 37 -3.35 11.15 -10.49
N ARG A 38 -3.94 9.96 -10.32
CA ARG A 38 -5.07 9.50 -11.14
C ARG A 38 -6.32 10.28 -10.76
N SER A 39 -7.14 10.63 -11.74
CA SER A 39 -8.42 11.33 -11.51
C SER A 39 -9.43 10.53 -10.68
N THR A 40 -9.27 9.21 -10.61
CA THR A 40 -10.10 8.32 -9.78
C THR A 40 -9.63 8.22 -8.32
N HIS A 41 -8.52 8.87 -7.97
CA HIS A 41 -8.05 8.86 -6.60
C HIS A 41 -8.91 9.77 -5.72
N GLU A 42 -9.49 9.19 -4.69
CA GLU A 42 -10.29 9.89 -3.68
C GLU A 42 -10.07 9.19 -2.34
N VAL A 43 -9.90 9.96 -1.26
CA VAL A 43 -9.81 9.41 0.09
C VAL A 43 -11.22 8.97 0.53
N CYS A 44 -11.35 7.71 0.90
CA CYS A 44 -12.61 7.11 1.32
C CYS A 44 -13.03 7.65 2.69
N GLN A 45 -14.27 8.14 2.76
CA GLN A 45 -14.90 8.62 3.99
C GLN A 45 -15.97 7.66 4.53
N ASP A 46 -16.35 6.64 3.76
CA ASP A 46 -17.35 5.64 4.18
C ASP A 46 -16.68 4.52 4.96
N PHE A 47 -17.02 4.42 6.26
CA PHE A 47 -16.50 3.38 7.14
C PHE A 47 -16.88 1.96 6.70
N ASN A 48 -18.04 1.74 6.09
CA ASN A 48 -18.42 0.39 5.65
C ASN A 48 -17.49 -0.09 4.54
N VAL A 49 -17.07 0.82 3.66
CA VAL A 49 -16.12 0.55 2.58
C VAL A 49 -14.71 0.41 3.13
N LEU A 50 -14.28 1.30 4.02
CA LEU A 50 -12.94 1.30 4.63
C LEU A 50 -12.68 0.08 5.52
N LEU A 51 -13.73 -0.45 6.15
CA LEU A 51 -13.64 -1.56 7.09
C LEU A 51 -14.08 -2.90 6.49
N ASN A 52 -14.39 -2.95 5.19
CA ASN A 52 -14.86 -4.17 4.52
C ASN A 52 -13.82 -5.30 4.67
N PRO A 53 -14.13 -6.40 5.37
CA PRO A 53 -13.19 -7.50 5.61
C PRO A 53 -12.94 -8.36 4.36
N GLU A 54 -13.80 -8.28 3.34
CA GLU A 54 -13.67 -9.08 2.12
C GLU A 54 -12.63 -8.53 1.16
N ARG A 55 -12.18 -7.28 1.33
CA ARG A 55 -11.21 -6.62 0.45
C ARG A 55 -9.79 -7.02 0.83
N ASP A 56 -8.96 -7.36 -0.15
CA ASP A 56 -7.55 -7.67 0.06
C ASP A 56 -6.71 -6.38 0.07
N TYR A 57 -6.56 -5.80 1.26
CA TYR A 57 -5.75 -4.60 1.46
C TYR A 57 -4.26 -4.83 1.26
N ASP A 58 -3.77 -6.06 1.40
CA ASP A 58 -2.34 -6.38 1.25
C ASP A 58 -1.91 -6.36 -0.23
N ALA A 59 -2.86 -6.49 -1.15
CA ALA A 59 -2.60 -6.31 -2.57
C ALA A 59 -2.29 -4.85 -2.95
N ALA A 60 -2.50 -3.90 -2.04
CA ALA A 60 -2.17 -2.50 -2.27
C ALA A 60 -0.64 -2.29 -2.29
N ILE A 61 -0.10 -1.93 -3.46
CA ILE A 61 1.34 -1.63 -3.62
C ILE A 61 1.75 -0.35 -2.86
N LYS A 62 0.81 0.58 -2.66
CA LYS A 62 1.04 1.85 -1.96
C LYS A 62 0.12 1.96 -0.76
N GLU A 63 0.61 2.50 0.36
CA GLU A 63 -0.21 2.74 1.55
C GLU A 63 -1.43 3.62 1.24
N ILE A 64 -1.25 4.63 0.39
CA ILE A 64 -2.33 5.54 0.00
C ILE A 64 -3.51 4.85 -0.69
N CYS A 65 -3.30 3.67 -1.28
CA CYS A 65 -4.37 2.92 -1.90
C CYS A 65 -5.30 2.28 -0.85
N ARG A 66 -4.82 2.05 0.37
CA ARG A 66 -5.58 1.38 1.45
C ARG A 66 -6.75 2.22 1.99
N PHE A 67 -6.74 3.52 1.69
CA PHE A 67 -7.82 4.44 1.99
C PHE A 67 -8.36 5.14 0.74
N CYS A 68 -8.02 4.62 -0.46
CA CYS A 68 -8.52 5.15 -1.72
C CYS A 68 -9.87 4.50 -2.07
N THR A 69 -10.94 5.29 -2.23
CA THR A 69 -12.28 4.79 -2.58
C THR A 69 -12.25 3.85 -3.78
N HIS A 70 -11.53 4.22 -4.84
CA HIS A 70 -11.45 3.41 -6.05
C HIS A 70 -10.83 2.02 -5.80
N PHE A 71 -9.76 1.94 -5.01
CA PHE A 71 -9.14 0.66 -4.67
C PHE A 71 -10.05 -0.17 -3.75
N LEU A 72 -10.70 0.46 -2.78
CA LEU A 72 -11.56 -0.26 -1.84
C LEU A 72 -12.81 -0.85 -2.48
N THR A 73 -13.29 -0.22 -3.56
CA THR A 73 -14.47 -0.64 -4.30
C THR A 73 -14.16 -1.62 -5.43
N HIS A 74 -12.99 -1.51 -6.08
CA HIS A 74 -12.65 -2.30 -7.27
C HIS A 74 -11.40 -3.19 -7.12
N GLY A 75 -10.73 -3.12 -5.98
CA GLY A 75 -9.54 -3.92 -5.68
C GLY A 75 -9.85 -5.41 -5.54
N PRO A 76 -8.82 -6.26 -5.41
CA PRO A 76 -8.99 -7.71 -5.28
C PRO A 76 -9.71 -8.10 -3.99
N ASN A 77 -10.48 -9.19 -4.01
CA ASN A 77 -11.06 -9.76 -2.79
C ASN A 77 -10.07 -10.71 -2.12
N MET A 78 -10.23 -10.89 -0.81
CA MET A 78 -9.53 -11.92 -0.04
C MET A 78 -9.77 -13.32 -0.59
N ALA A 79 -10.95 -13.59 -1.14
CA ALA A 79 -11.29 -14.87 -1.76
C ALA A 79 -10.44 -15.17 -3.02
N ASP A 80 -9.92 -14.14 -3.69
CA ASP A 80 -9.12 -14.25 -4.92
C ASP A 80 -7.61 -14.38 -4.62
N ARG A 81 -7.22 -14.33 -3.33
CA ARG A 81 -5.82 -14.34 -2.91
C ARG A 81 -5.20 -15.71 -3.17
N LYS A 82 -4.16 -15.74 -4.00
CA LYS A 82 -3.43 -16.97 -4.33
C LYS A 82 -2.57 -17.43 -3.15
N GLU A 83 -2.51 -18.75 -2.94
CA GLU A 83 -1.59 -19.37 -1.98
C GLU A 83 -0.13 -19.03 -2.34
N GLY A 84 0.66 -18.68 -1.32
CA GLY A 84 2.08 -18.32 -1.48
C GLY A 84 2.36 -16.83 -1.76
N CYS A 85 1.34 -15.96 -1.81
CA CYS A 85 1.57 -14.51 -1.77
C CYS A 85 2.25 -14.13 -0.44
N VAL A 86 3.36 -13.38 -0.52
CA VAL A 86 4.09 -12.88 0.65
C VAL A 86 3.12 -12.09 1.53
N ALA A 87 2.85 -12.61 2.73
CA ALA A 87 2.09 -11.88 3.74
C ALA A 87 2.99 -10.80 4.34
N ARG A 88 2.42 -9.63 4.63
CA ARG A 88 3.14 -8.57 5.34
C ARG A 88 3.66 -9.10 6.67
N GLN A 89 4.92 -8.80 6.95
CA GLN A 89 5.55 -9.11 8.24
C GLN A 89 5.31 -8.00 9.28
N GLY A 90 4.89 -6.81 8.85
CA GLY A 90 4.62 -5.66 9.71
C GLY A 90 3.38 -5.82 10.61
N ASN A 91 3.01 -4.74 11.30
CA ASN A 91 1.93 -4.75 12.28
C ASN A 91 0.61 -5.24 11.63
N PRO A 92 -0.01 -6.34 12.13
CA PRO A 92 -1.28 -6.83 11.58
C PRO A 92 -2.41 -5.82 11.79
N ASN A 93 -2.24 -4.87 12.73
CA ASN A 93 -3.21 -3.83 12.99
C ASN A 93 -3.07 -2.69 11.99
N ARG A 94 -3.85 -2.77 10.92
CA ARG A 94 -3.85 -1.84 9.77
C ARG A 94 -4.08 -0.36 10.07
N PHE A 95 -4.54 -0.03 11.28
CA PHE A 95 -4.82 1.34 11.72
C PHE A 95 -3.75 1.93 12.63
N LEU A 96 -2.79 1.12 13.06
CA LEU A 96 -1.67 1.55 13.87
C LEU A 96 -0.44 1.60 12.97
N LEU A 97 -0.02 2.82 12.64
CA LEU A 97 1.26 3.12 11.98
C LEU A 97 2.42 2.65 12.86
#